data_AF-A0A813WQ19-F1
#
_entry.id   AF-A0A813WQ19-F1
#
_cell.length_a   1.000
_cell.length_b   1.000
_cell.length_c   1.000
_cell.angle_alpha   90.00
_cell.angle_beta   90.00
_cell.angle_gamma   90.00
#
_symmetry.space_group_name_H-M   'P 1'
#
loop_
_entity.id
_entity.type
_entity.pdbx_description
1 polymer ?
#
loop_
_entity_poly.entity_id
_entity_poly.type
_entity_poly.pdbx_seq_one_letter_code
_entity_poly.pdbx_strand_id
1 'polypeptide(L)'
;MSSERSISPEPLPRSHSHSSVILIGDKDSNGRAARQSSSATQKRRRDSSHRTPSPPSPRSPVSRSRSRSSVGGSRSPVVRKESHRRSPASPPPSSSSSKRRRHKDGGSNSGRHICGICSADVDEAKRLYGVLDNCDHIFCYECIVSWKRSRYNNAESESCPVCKVRSAFITPSKHWYDNKDDKARIIKKHKNHLKLVFLFVARVLPQI
;
A
#
# COMPACT_ATOMS: atom_id res chain seq x y z
N MET A 1 0.23 -62.81 -19.81
CA MET A 1 0.20 -63.68 -18.62
C MET A 1 1.21 -63.11 -17.64
N SER A 2 0.72 -62.71 -16.45
CA SER A 2 1.48 -62.44 -15.22
C SER A 2 2.31 -61.14 -15.25
N SER A 3 2.17 -60.17 -14.32
CA SER A 3 1.61 -60.20 -12.97
C SER A 3 1.26 -58.77 -12.55
N GLU A 4 -0.02 -58.49 -12.31
CA GLU A 4 -0.46 -57.27 -11.62
C GLU A 4 -0.16 -57.44 -10.13
N ARG A 5 0.58 -56.48 -9.53
CA ARG A 5 0.81 -56.44 -8.09
C ARG A 5 -0.13 -55.43 -7.45
N SER A 6 -1.25 -55.96 -6.97
CA SER A 6 -2.22 -55.30 -6.11
C SER A 6 -1.56 -54.89 -4.79
N ILE A 7 -1.60 -53.61 -4.45
CA ILE A 7 -1.27 -53.09 -3.11
C ILE A 7 -2.55 -52.47 -2.57
N SER A 8 -3.12 -53.14 -1.57
CA SER A 8 -4.31 -52.72 -0.82
C SER A 8 -4.07 -51.39 -0.07
N PRO A 9 -5.15 -50.63 0.17
CA PRO A 9 -5.09 -49.34 0.87
C PRO A 9 -4.82 -49.49 2.38
N GLU A 10 -3.98 -48.61 2.92
CA GLU A 10 -3.74 -48.45 4.35
C GLU A 10 -5.02 -48.05 5.12
N PRO A 11 -5.23 -48.58 6.33
CA PRO A 11 -6.34 -48.15 7.19
C PRO A 11 -6.02 -46.82 7.91
N LEU A 12 -6.92 -45.84 7.74
CA LEU A 12 -6.91 -44.57 8.47
C LEU A 12 -7.06 -44.77 10.00
N PRO A 13 -6.32 -44.03 10.85
CA PRO A 13 -6.56 -44.06 12.29
C PRO A 13 -7.88 -43.35 12.64
N ARG A 14 -8.68 -44.06 13.44
CA ARG A 14 -9.99 -43.68 13.95
C ARG A 14 -9.94 -42.40 14.79
N SER A 15 -10.96 -41.57 14.56
CA SER A 15 -11.41 -40.46 15.39
C SER A 15 -11.63 -40.86 16.85
N HIS A 16 -10.97 -40.16 17.78
CA HIS A 16 -11.42 -40.09 19.17
C HIS A 16 -12.18 -38.79 19.38
N SER A 17 -13.50 -38.90 19.33
CA SER A 17 -14.45 -37.92 19.82
C SER A 17 -14.39 -37.84 21.34
N HIS A 18 -13.81 -36.77 21.89
CA HIS A 18 -14.07 -36.38 23.27
C HIS A 18 -15.07 -35.23 23.23
N SER A 19 -16.34 -35.62 23.21
CA SER A 19 -17.46 -34.77 23.60
C SER A 19 -17.79 -35.04 25.08
N SER A 20 -18.42 -34.07 25.73
CA SER A 20 -18.86 -34.03 27.14
C SER A 20 -17.74 -33.58 28.10
N VAL A 21 -17.91 -32.61 29.01
CA VAL A 21 -19.09 -32.22 29.79
C VAL A 21 -19.00 -30.73 30.15
N ILE A 22 -20.09 -29.98 29.95
CA ILE A 22 -20.34 -28.66 30.55
C ILE A 22 -20.59 -28.90 32.04
N LEU A 23 -19.76 -28.37 32.93
CA LEU A 23 -20.10 -28.22 34.35
C LEU A 23 -20.54 -26.78 34.60
N ILE A 24 -21.85 -26.61 34.77
CA ILE A 24 -22.46 -25.43 35.39
C ILE A 24 -22.25 -25.58 36.89
N GLY A 25 -21.43 -24.72 37.48
CA GLY A 25 -21.32 -24.56 38.92
C GLY A 25 -22.27 -23.47 39.39
N ASP A 26 -23.34 -23.88 40.05
CA ASP A 26 -24.26 -23.00 40.77
C ASP A 26 -23.64 -22.41 42.06
N LYS A 27 -24.31 -21.36 42.51
CA LYS A 27 -24.11 -20.39 43.62
C LYS A 27 -23.69 -21.01 44.97
N ASP A 28 -23.14 -20.24 45.93
CA ASP A 28 -23.99 -19.53 46.92
C ASP A 28 -23.32 -18.43 47.76
N SER A 29 -24.20 -17.52 48.20
CA SER A 29 -24.23 -16.87 49.52
C SER A 29 -23.19 -15.79 49.87
N ASN A 30 -23.53 -14.55 49.56
CA ASN A 30 -23.38 -13.50 50.58
C ASN A 30 -24.59 -12.59 50.59
N GLY A 31 -25.50 -12.88 51.52
CA GLY A 31 -26.68 -12.08 51.76
C GLY A 31 -26.33 -10.78 52.49
N ARG A 32 -26.85 -9.66 51.99
CA ARG A 32 -27.26 -8.53 52.83
C ARG A 32 -28.41 -7.80 52.14
N ALA A 33 -29.48 -7.65 52.91
CA ALA A 33 -30.78 -7.21 52.45
C ALA A 33 -30.91 -5.68 52.38
N ALA A 34 -31.67 -5.27 51.36
CA ALA A 34 -32.68 -4.21 51.30
C ALA A 34 -32.38 -2.82 51.88
N ARG A 35 -32.59 -1.81 51.02
CA ARG A 35 -33.62 -0.78 51.29
C ARG A 35 -34.10 -0.11 49.99
N GLN A 36 -35.42 -0.01 49.93
CA GLN A 36 -36.24 0.60 48.89
C GLN A 36 -36.10 2.12 48.93
N SER A 37 -36.23 2.80 47.78
CA SER A 37 -36.82 4.14 47.66
C SER A 37 -37.17 4.45 46.21
N SER A 38 -38.47 4.55 45.99
CA SER A 38 -39.19 5.02 44.81
C SER A 38 -38.78 6.44 44.41
N SER A 39 -38.78 6.78 43.11
CA SER A 39 -39.59 7.85 42.52
C SER A 39 -39.10 8.30 41.14
N ALA A 40 -40.07 8.82 40.40
CA ALA A 40 -40.13 9.09 38.99
C ALA A 40 -39.23 10.24 38.49
N THR A 41 -39.23 10.36 37.15
CA THR A 41 -38.99 11.59 36.37
C THR A 41 -37.52 11.83 36.00
N GLN A 42 -37.16 11.71 34.71
CA GLN A 42 -37.22 12.85 33.79
C GLN A 42 -36.61 12.50 32.43
N LYS A 43 -37.50 12.47 31.43
CA LYS A 43 -37.22 12.61 30.01
C LYS A 43 -36.26 13.78 29.76
N ARG A 44 -35.05 13.52 29.27
CA ARG A 44 -34.22 14.53 28.61
C ARG A 44 -33.94 14.10 27.18
N ARG A 45 -34.73 14.70 26.29
CA ARG A 45 -34.44 14.82 24.86
C ARG A 45 -33.12 15.58 24.71
N ARG A 46 -32.11 14.98 24.09
CA ARG A 46 -30.99 15.74 23.51
C ARG A 46 -31.36 16.06 22.07
N ASP A 47 -31.98 17.22 21.90
CA ASP A 47 -31.94 17.95 20.65
C ASP A 47 -30.50 18.49 20.53
N SER A 48 -29.79 18.08 19.48
CA SER A 48 -28.46 18.62 19.17
C SER A 48 -28.51 19.06 17.72
N SER A 49 -29.12 20.23 17.56
CA SER A 49 -29.09 21.05 16.37
C SER A 49 -27.64 21.49 16.12
N HIS A 50 -26.90 20.69 15.36
CA HIS A 50 -25.58 21.08 14.87
C HIS A 50 -25.72 21.79 13.52
N ARG A 51 -25.47 23.09 13.61
CA ARG A 51 -25.27 24.08 12.55
C ARG A 51 -24.46 23.51 11.38
N THR A 52 -25.02 23.64 10.19
CA THR A 52 -24.34 23.47 8.91
C THR A 52 -23.39 24.65 8.66
N PRO A 53 -22.10 24.43 8.33
CA PRO A 53 -21.24 25.48 7.79
C PRO A 53 -21.54 25.70 6.31
N SER A 54 -21.78 26.96 5.94
CA SER A 54 -21.95 27.42 4.56
C SER A 54 -20.66 27.24 3.72
N PRO A 55 -20.76 26.96 2.41
CA PRO A 55 -19.59 26.91 1.53
C PRO A 55 -19.07 28.33 1.16
N PRO A 56 -17.75 28.52 0.98
CA PRO A 56 -17.20 29.77 0.48
C PRO A 56 -17.49 29.98 -1.02
N SER A 57 -17.83 31.21 -1.38
CA SER A 57 -18.12 31.66 -2.75
C SER A 57 -16.92 31.51 -3.71
N PRO A 58 -17.14 31.23 -5.01
CA PRO A 58 -16.07 31.19 -5.99
C PRO A 58 -15.55 32.60 -6.31
N ARG A 59 -14.22 32.78 -6.20
CA ARG A 59 -13.51 33.96 -6.72
C ARG A 59 -13.46 33.90 -8.25
N SER A 60 -13.81 35.01 -8.88
CA SER A 60 -13.75 35.21 -10.34
C SER A 60 -12.34 34.98 -10.91
N PRO A 61 -12.20 34.40 -12.11
CA PRO A 61 -10.95 34.38 -12.83
C PRO A 61 -10.65 35.76 -13.42
N VAL A 62 -9.49 36.32 -13.07
CA VAL A 62 -8.97 37.55 -13.69
C VAL A 62 -8.40 37.16 -15.05
N SER A 63 -9.03 37.64 -16.11
CA SER A 63 -8.55 37.53 -17.49
C SER A 63 -7.22 38.27 -17.63
N ARG A 64 -6.09 37.54 -17.68
CA ARG A 64 -4.83 38.10 -18.18
C ARG A 64 -4.72 37.78 -19.67
N SER A 65 -5.17 38.75 -20.45
CA SER A 65 -4.95 38.85 -21.89
C SER A 65 -3.45 38.84 -22.20
N ARG A 66 -3.08 37.96 -23.13
CA ARG A 66 -1.82 37.99 -23.86
C ARG A 66 -1.83 39.18 -24.80
N SER A 67 -0.75 39.95 -24.83
CA SER A 67 -0.39 40.77 -25.99
C SER A 67 1.09 40.60 -26.27
N ARG A 68 1.37 39.93 -27.38
CA ARG A 68 2.65 39.94 -28.10
C ARG A 68 2.89 41.35 -28.64
N SER A 69 4.14 41.78 -28.72
CA SER A 69 4.65 42.57 -29.83
C SER A 69 6.17 42.43 -29.92
N SER A 70 6.64 42.59 -31.15
CA SER A 70 7.82 42.02 -31.77
C SER A 70 8.70 43.13 -32.36
N VAL A 71 9.96 42.76 -32.70
CA VAL A 71 10.95 43.47 -33.56
C VAL A 71 11.44 44.83 -33.03
N GLY A 72 12.67 45.29 -33.20
CA GLY A 72 13.88 44.89 -33.92
C GLY A 72 14.83 46.10 -33.83
N GLY A 73 16.15 45.91 -33.83
CA GLY A 73 17.07 47.05 -33.69
C GLY A 73 18.53 46.68 -33.65
N SER A 74 19.10 46.52 -34.84
CA SER A 74 20.51 46.27 -35.16
C SER A 74 21.46 47.35 -34.63
N ARG A 75 22.70 46.95 -34.28
CA ARG A 75 23.96 47.61 -34.71
C ARG A 75 25.20 46.96 -34.05
N SER A 76 25.97 46.23 -34.85
CA SER A 76 27.43 46.03 -34.66
C SER A 76 28.19 47.33 -35.02
N PRO A 77 29.53 47.39 -35.14
CA PRO A 77 30.64 46.51 -34.70
C PRO A 77 31.84 47.30 -34.08
N VAL A 78 32.78 46.66 -33.36
CA VAL A 78 34.21 47.03 -33.44
C VAL A 78 35.13 45.82 -33.15
N VAL A 79 36.07 45.63 -34.05
CA VAL A 79 37.15 44.62 -34.13
C VAL A 79 38.32 44.96 -33.20
N ARG A 80 39.05 43.93 -32.72
CA ARG A 80 40.53 43.80 -32.54
C ARG A 80 40.80 42.79 -31.39
N LYS A 81 41.77 41.89 -31.37
CA LYS A 81 42.86 41.46 -32.26
C LYS A 81 43.34 40.09 -31.75
N GLU A 82 43.92 39.32 -32.66
CA GLU A 82 44.51 37.99 -32.53
C GLU A 82 45.75 37.88 -31.62
N SER A 83 46.09 36.63 -31.29
CA SER A 83 47.38 36.07 -30.84
C SER A 83 47.67 36.03 -29.33
N HIS A 84 47.74 34.82 -28.75
CA HIS A 84 48.99 34.06 -28.55
C HIS A 84 48.71 32.69 -27.89
N ARG A 85 49.41 31.66 -28.39
CA ARG A 85 49.38 30.26 -27.92
C ARG A 85 49.97 30.10 -26.52
N ARG A 86 49.36 29.25 -25.69
CA ARG A 86 50.01 28.23 -24.81
C ARG A 86 48.95 27.31 -24.18
N SER A 87 49.02 26.01 -24.48
CA SER A 87 48.45 24.91 -23.69
C SER A 87 49.46 24.48 -22.60
N PRO A 88 49.19 23.47 -21.76
CA PRO A 88 48.06 23.27 -20.84
C PRO A 88 48.57 23.16 -19.39
N ALA A 89 47.75 23.51 -18.39
CA ALA A 89 48.03 23.20 -16.98
C ALA A 89 46.97 22.24 -16.45
N SER A 90 47.46 21.17 -15.83
CA SER A 90 46.79 19.97 -15.36
C SER A 90 45.59 20.21 -14.43
N PRO A 91 44.61 19.28 -14.40
CA PRO A 91 43.56 19.28 -13.38
C PRO A 91 44.12 18.83 -12.01
N PRO A 92 43.67 19.43 -10.89
CA PRO A 92 43.98 18.91 -9.57
C PRO A 92 43.26 17.58 -9.30
N PRO A 93 43.88 16.66 -8.52
CA PRO A 93 43.35 15.33 -8.27
C PRO A 93 42.13 15.36 -7.34
N SER A 94 41.09 14.66 -7.78
CA SER A 94 40.25 13.76 -6.98
C SER A 94 40.29 13.93 -5.45
N SER A 95 39.46 14.81 -4.90
CA SER A 95 38.90 14.61 -3.57
C SER A 95 37.52 13.95 -3.71
N SER A 96 37.56 12.67 -4.04
CA SER A 96 36.43 11.77 -3.96
C SER A 96 35.93 11.72 -2.51
N SER A 97 35.02 12.63 -2.15
CA SER A 97 34.09 12.38 -1.03
C SER A 97 33.05 11.38 -1.50
N SER A 98 33.53 10.18 -1.81
CA SER A 98 32.77 8.96 -1.90
C SER A 98 32.15 8.76 -0.52
N LYS A 99 30.99 9.38 -0.27
CA LYS A 99 30.05 8.86 0.70
C LYS A 99 29.66 7.49 0.19
N ARG A 100 30.46 6.49 0.56
CA ARG A 100 30.17 5.07 0.43
C ARG A 100 28.77 4.94 0.99
N ARG A 101 27.78 4.80 0.11
CA ARG A 101 26.45 4.37 0.51
C ARG A 101 26.69 3.03 1.17
N ARG A 102 26.61 3.02 2.50
CA ARG A 102 26.45 1.78 3.25
C ARG A 102 25.18 1.16 2.68
N HIS A 103 25.32 0.24 1.73
CA HIS A 103 24.37 -0.84 1.57
C HIS A 103 24.45 -1.58 2.90
N LYS A 104 23.62 -1.14 3.83
CA LYS A 104 23.46 -1.76 5.14
C LYS A 104 22.75 -3.08 4.86
N ASP A 105 23.59 -4.08 4.71
CA ASP A 105 23.47 -5.44 5.22
C ASP A 105 22.09 -6.07 4.99
N GLY A 106 22.08 -7.00 4.03
CA GLY A 106 21.09 -8.06 3.98
C GLY A 106 21.03 -8.74 5.34
N GLY A 107 20.04 -8.34 6.13
CA GLY A 107 19.67 -9.05 7.34
C GLY A 107 19.19 -10.42 6.94
N SER A 108 19.99 -11.43 7.24
CA SER A 108 19.54 -12.81 7.38
C SER A 108 18.40 -12.81 8.41
N ASN A 109 17.15 -12.70 7.94
CA ASN A 109 15.98 -12.97 8.75
C ASN A 109 15.45 -14.33 8.31
N SER A 110 15.45 -15.27 9.24
CA SER A 110 14.75 -16.54 9.09
C SER A 110 13.28 -16.28 8.74
N GLY A 111 12.94 -16.38 7.46
CA GLY A 111 11.59 -16.64 6.91
C GLY A 111 10.47 -15.63 7.17
N ARG A 112 10.70 -14.50 7.84
CA ARG A 112 9.62 -13.58 8.25
C ARG A 112 9.38 -12.46 7.25
N HIS A 113 8.14 -12.35 6.78
CA HIS A 113 7.71 -11.29 5.86
C HIS A 113 7.13 -10.09 6.62
N ILE A 114 8.01 -9.14 6.99
CA ILE A 114 7.62 -7.97 7.77
C ILE A 114 7.13 -6.82 6.89
N CYS A 115 5.97 -6.25 7.22
CA CYS A 115 5.41 -5.08 6.52
C CYS A 115 6.21 -3.80 6.80
N GLY A 116 6.67 -3.11 5.75
CA GLY A 116 7.42 -1.85 5.86
C GLY A 116 6.62 -0.62 6.33
N ILE A 117 5.32 -0.76 6.64
CA ILE A 117 4.46 0.32 7.15
C ILE A 117 4.07 0.07 8.61
N CYS A 118 3.50 -1.10 8.92
CA CYS A 118 3.03 -1.42 10.27
C CYS A 118 4.02 -2.27 11.08
N SER A 119 5.14 -2.68 10.50
CA SER A 119 6.19 -3.51 11.13
C SER A 119 5.71 -4.85 11.69
N ALA A 120 4.51 -5.30 11.30
CA ALA A 120 3.96 -6.61 11.66
C ALA A 120 4.37 -7.68 10.64
N ASP A 121 4.45 -8.93 11.09
CA ASP A 121 4.59 -10.09 10.23
C ASP A 121 3.28 -10.35 9.48
N VAL A 122 3.34 -10.39 8.15
CA VAL A 122 2.18 -10.54 7.28
C VAL A 122 1.60 -11.96 7.36
N ASP A 123 2.46 -12.98 7.48
CA ASP A 123 2.05 -14.38 7.54
C ASP A 123 1.39 -14.69 8.88
N GLU A 124 2.01 -14.27 10.00
CA GLU A 124 1.46 -14.49 11.33
C GLU A 124 0.11 -13.77 11.50
N ALA A 125 -0.03 -12.57 10.93
CA ALA A 125 -1.27 -11.81 10.95
C ALA A 125 -2.35 -12.34 9.97
N LYS A 126 -2.04 -13.38 9.17
CA LYS A 126 -2.92 -13.93 8.11
C LYS A 126 -3.48 -12.87 7.16
N ARG A 127 -2.68 -11.83 6.90
CA ARG A 127 -3.06 -10.70 6.03
C ARG A 127 -2.65 -10.98 4.59
N LEU A 128 -3.31 -10.31 3.66
CA LEU A 128 -2.87 -10.33 2.26
C LEU A 128 -1.63 -9.47 2.06
N TYR A 129 -0.77 -9.92 1.17
CA TYR A 129 0.37 -9.17 0.65
C TYR A 129 -0.10 -8.11 -0.35
N GLY A 130 0.43 -6.90 -0.20
CA GLY A 130 0.33 -5.84 -1.19
C GLY A 130 1.56 -5.84 -2.10
N VAL A 131 1.50 -6.58 -3.20
CA VAL A 131 2.62 -6.71 -4.15
C VAL A 131 2.65 -5.53 -5.11
N LEU A 132 3.77 -4.82 -5.13
CA LEU A 132 4.06 -3.73 -6.07
C LEU A 132 4.71 -4.26 -7.35
N ASP A 133 4.49 -3.61 -8.49
CA ASP A 133 5.02 -4.04 -9.79
C ASP A 133 6.55 -3.88 -9.91
N ASN A 134 7.08 -2.73 -9.52
CA ASN A 134 8.45 -2.31 -9.84
C ASN A 134 9.45 -2.45 -8.67
N CYS A 135 9.03 -3.01 -7.53
CA CYS A 135 9.92 -3.31 -6.41
C CYS A 135 9.43 -4.49 -5.57
N ASP A 136 10.31 -5.03 -4.73
CA ASP A 136 10.06 -6.26 -3.95
C ASP A 136 9.91 -5.98 -2.44
N HIS A 137 9.47 -4.77 -2.07
CA HIS A 137 9.20 -4.43 -0.68
C HIS A 137 7.90 -5.08 -0.19
N ILE A 138 7.92 -5.56 1.05
CA ILE A 138 6.81 -6.28 1.68
C ILE A 138 5.88 -5.30 2.38
N PHE A 139 4.58 -5.41 2.09
CA PHE A 139 3.52 -4.66 2.77
C PHE A 139 2.29 -5.54 2.98
N CYS A 140 1.54 -5.29 4.04
CA CYS A 140 0.14 -5.72 4.08
C CYS A 140 -0.65 -4.94 3.02
N TYR A 141 -1.57 -5.63 2.34
CA TYR A 141 -2.44 -5.03 1.32
C TYR A 141 -3.20 -3.80 1.85
N GLU A 142 -3.79 -3.91 3.04
CA GLU A 142 -4.53 -2.81 3.67
C GLU A 142 -3.64 -1.60 3.96
N CYS A 143 -2.41 -1.83 4.41
CA CYS A 143 -1.47 -0.75 4.74
C CYS A 143 -1.08 0.03 3.49
N ILE A 144 -0.72 -0.66 2.40
CA ILE A 144 -0.30 0.02 1.17
C ILE A 144 -1.48 0.70 0.45
N VAL A 145 -2.68 0.12 0.50
CA VAL A 145 -3.89 0.76 -0.03
C VAL A 145 -4.23 2.02 0.77
N SER A 146 -4.20 1.95 2.10
CA SER A 146 -4.45 3.10 2.97
C SER A 146 -3.41 4.19 2.76
N TRP A 147 -2.13 3.82 2.64
CA TRP A 147 -1.05 4.74 2.33
C TRP A 147 -1.32 5.52 1.04
N LYS A 148 -1.65 4.82 -0.06
CA LYS A 148 -1.97 5.45 -1.34
C LYS A 148 -3.19 6.37 -1.24
N ARG A 149 -4.23 5.95 -0.52
CA ARG A 149 -5.45 6.73 -0.32
C ARG A 149 -5.20 8.00 0.49
N SER A 150 -4.42 7.93 1.56
CA SER A 150 -4.07 9.08 2.39
C SER A 150 -3.19 10.11 1.67
N ARG A 151 -2.53 9.72 0.58
CA ARG A 151 -1.69 10.59 -0.25
C ARG A 151 -2.30 10.93 -1.60
N TYR A 152 -3.60 10.69 -1.78
CA TYR A 152 -4.34 11.01 -3.00
C TYR A 152 -4.03 12.46 -3.43
N ASN A 153 -3.57 12.66 -4.68
CA ASN A 153 -3.04 13.90 -5.28
C ASN A 153 -1.53 14.22 -5.10
N ASN A 154 -0.75 13.38 -4.42
CA ASN A 154 0.71 13.51 -4.37
C ASN A 154 1.37 12.51 -5.30
N ALA A 155 2.47 12.91 -5.97
CA ALA A 155 3.32 11.99 -6.74
C ALA A 155 3.84 10.81 -5.90
N GLU A 156 3.85 10.97 -4.57
CA GLU A 156 4.22 9.93 -3.61
C GLU A 156 3.20 8.78 -3.51
N SER A 157 1.93 9.02 -3.86
CA SER A 157 0.88 7.97 -3.91
C SER A 157 1.11 6.92 -5.00
N GLU A 158 1.92 7.27 -6.00
CA GLU A 158 2.32 6.37 -7.08
C GLU A 158 3.67 5.71 -6.82
N SER A 159 4.26 5.88 -5.63
CA SER A 159 5.60 5.40 -5.32
C SER A 159 5.62 4.44 -4.14
N CYS A 160 6.63 3.56 -4.12
CA CYS A 160 6.88 2.70 -2.97
C CYS A 160 7.29 3.54 -1.75
N PRO A 161 6.69 3.34 -0.56
CA PRO A 161 7.05 4.06 0.67
C PRO A 161 8.51 3.90 1.09
N VAL A 162 9.16 2.81 0.69
CA VAL A 162 10.52 2.46 1.10
C VAL A 162 11.55 2.97 0.10
N CYS A 163 11.45 2.58 -1.18
CA CYS A 163 12.46 2.89 -2.19
C CYS A 163 12.08 4.02 -3.15
N LYS A 164 10.86 4.57 -3.06
CA LYS A 164 10.35 5.64 -3.93
C LYS A 164 10.29 5.30 -5.43
N VAL A 165 10.50 4.03 -5.80
CA VAL A 165 10.27 3.57 -7.18
C VAL A 165 8.79 3.73 -7.50
N ARG A 166 8.50 4.30 -8.69
CA ARG A 166 7.12 4.42 -9.17
C ARG A 166 6.49 3.05 -9.34
N SER A 167 5.41 2.82 -8.62
CA SER A 167 4.59 1.61 -8.67
C SER A 167 3.15 2.00 -8.41
N ALA A 168 2.38 2.25 -9.46
CA ALA A 168 0.99 2.69 -9.35
C ALA A 168 0.07 1.53 -8.93
N PHE A 169 0.35 0.31 -9.42
CA PHE A 169 -0.50 -0.86 -9.30
C PHE A 169 -0.15 -1.72 -8.08
N ILE A 170 -1.17 -2.09 -7.30
CA ILE A 170 -1.04 -3.01 -6.17
C ILE A 170 -1.76 -4.31 -6.53
N THR A 171 -1.10 -5.45 -6.37
CA THR A 171 -1.72 -6.77 -6.49
C THR A 171 -1.90 -7.41 -5.12
N PRO A 172 -3.13 -7.72 -4.68
CA PRO A 172 -3.34 -8.54 -3.49
C PRO A 172 -2.89 -9.99 -3.75
N SER A 173 -2.11 -10.56 -2.85
CA SER A 173 -1.71 -11.97 -2.87
C SER A 173 -1.85 -12.61 -1.49
N LYS A 174 -2.19 -13.91 -1.43
CA LYS A 174 -2.25 -14.66 -0.18
C LYS A 174 -0.89 -15.17 0.28
N HIS A 175 0.04 -15.34 -0.65
CA HIS A 175 1.38 -15.86 -0.38
C HIS A 175 2.43 -14.92 -0.99
N TRP A 176 3.60 -14.90 -0.37
CA TRP A 176 4.78 -14.24 -0.93
C TRP A 176 5.35 -15.05 -2.10
N TYR A 177 6.19 -14.41 -2.92
CA TYR A 177 6.87 -15.03 -4.05
C TYR A 177 8.37 -15.07 -3.80
N ASP A 178 9.02 -16.16 -4.20
CA ASP A 178 10.46 -16.28 -4.05
C ASP A 178 11.20 -15.80 -5.32
N ASN A 179 10.57 -15.97 -6.49
CA ASN A 179 11.17 -15.66 -7.79
C ASN A 179 10.46 -14.52 -8.53
N LYS A 180 11.20 -13.82 -9.39
CA LYS A 180 10.65 -12.74 -10.23
C LYS A 180 9.59 -13.23 -11.21
N ASP A 181 9.73 -14.45 -11.72
CA ASP A 181 8.73 -15.05 -12.60
C ASP A 181 7.41 -15.31 -11.85
N ASP A 182 7.50 -15.73 -10.59
CA ASP A 182 6.33 -15.99 -9.74
C ASP A 182 5.59 -14.68 -9.46
N LYS A 183 6.35 -13.61 -9.15
CA LYS A 183 5.82 -12.24 -9.06
C LYS A 183 5.07 -11.84 -10.32
N ALA A 184 5.68 -12.03 -11.48
CA ALA A 184 5.09 -11.68 -12.77
C ALA A 184 3.80 -12.48 -13.02
N ARG A 185 3.77 -13.77 -12.69
CA ARG A 185 2.58 -14.62 -12.80
C ARG A 185 1.44 -14.12 -11.90
N ILE A 186 1.72 -13.78 -10.64
CA ILE A 186 0.73 -13.24 -9.69
C ILE A 186 0.12 -11.94 -10.24
N ILE A 187 0.96 -10.99 -10.65
CA ILE A 187 0.52 -9.70 -11.19
C ILE A 187 -0.31 -9.90 -12.47
N LYS A 188 0.17 -10.75 -13.40
CA LYS A 188 -0.53 -11.01 -14.67
C LYS A 188 -1.90 -11.64 -14.43
N LYS A 189 -1.98 -12.64 -13.55
CA LYS A 189 -3.24 -13.30 -13.19
C LYS A 189 -4.24 -12.29 -12.63
N HIS A 190 -3.80 -11.43 -11.70
CA HIS A 190 -4.67 -10.41 -11.12
C HIS A 190 -5.14 -9.38 -12.16
N LYS A 191 -4.24 -8.88 -13.02
CA LYS A 191 -4.61 -7.97 -14.12
C LYS A 191 -5.63 -8.58 -15.07
N ASN A 192 -5.47 -9.86 -15.42
CA ASN A 192 -6.41 -10.56 -16.29
C ASN A 192 -7.78 -10.73 -15.62
N HIS A 193 -7.80 -11.08 -14.33
CA HIS A 193 -9.03 -11.15 -13.56
C HIS A 193 -9.75 -9.80 -13.53
N LEU A 194 -9.04 -8.70 -13.27
CA LEU A 194 -9.63 -7.35 -13.30
C LEU A 194 -10.19 -6.98 -14.67
N LYS A 195 -9.50 -7.34 -15.77
CA LYS A 195 -10.02 -7.14 -17.13
C LYS A 195 -11.31 -7.91 -17.37
N LEU A 196 -11.37 -9.18 -16.96
CA LEU A 196 -12.57 -10.01 -17.11
C LEU A 196 -13.73 -9.45 -16.28
N VAL A 197 -13.48 -9.06 -15.02
CA VAL A 197 -14.49 -8.41 -14.17
C VAL A 197 -14.97 -7.11 -14.80
N PHE A 198 -14.07 -6.27 -15.30
CA PHE A 198 -14.44 -5.02 -15.96
C PHE A 198 -15.29 -5.24 -17.20
N LEU A 199 -14.91 -6.19 -18.07
CA LEU A 199 -15.68 -6.55 -19.26
C LEU A 199 -17.05 -7.15 -18.91
N PHE A 200 -17.13 -7.93 -17.84
CA PHE A 200 -18.38 -8.49 -17.34
C PHE A 200 -19.29 -7.37 -16.83
N VAL A 201 -18.79 -6.51 -15.96
CA VAL A 201 -19.53 -5.36 -15.42
C VAL A 201 -20.00 -4.43 -16.55
N ALA A 202 -19.14 -4.11 -17.51
CA ALA A 202 -19.49 -3.27 -18.66
C ALA A 202 -20.53 -3.91 -19.59
N ARG A 203 -20.67 -5.25 -19.59
CA ARG A 203 -21.69 -5.97 -20.37
C ARG A 203 -23.01 -6.15 -19.61
N VAL A 204 -22.97 -6.23 -18.28
CA VAL A 204 -24.16 -6.44 -17.43
C VAL A 204 -24.85 -5.12 -17.07
N LEU A 205 -24.10 -4.04 -16.83
CA LEU A 205 -24.67 -2.72 -16.54
C LEU A 205 -25.56 -2.10 -17.64
N PRO A 206 -25.33 -2.28 -18.96
CA PRO A 206 -26.24 -1.75 -19.97
C PRO A 206 -27.58 -2.52 -20.10
N GLN A 207 -27.83 -3.53 -19.25
CA GLN A 207 -29.03 -4.38 -19.29
C GLN A 207 -29.95 -4.20 -18.06
N ILE A 208 -29.79 -3.12 -17.29
CA ILE A 208 -30.60 -2.76 -16.11
C ILE A 208 -30.98 -1.28 -16.25
#